data_AF-A0A7K6GYM4-F1
#
_entry.id   AF-A0A7K6GYM4-F1
#
_cell.length_a   1.000
_cell.length_b   1.000
_cell.length_c   1.000
_cell.angle_alpha   90.00
_cell.angle_beta   90.00
_cell.angle_gamma   90.00
#
_symmetry.space_group_name_H-M   'P 1'
#
loop_
_entity.id
_entity.type
_entity.pdbx_description
1 polymer ?
#
loop_
_entity_poly.entity_id
_entity_poly.type
_entity_poly.pdbx_seq_one_letter_code
_entity_poly.pdbx_strand_id
1 'polypeptide(L)'
;QVLEAVRPCTSCGVLHCHIKAESILLDLATGQLKLLDFGCGAFLKDAASTRFAGILSHSPPEQINNQFYNSEAAMIWSLGLLLYLLVVRKHLFRRGQEIIWGWILFPQWLS
;
A
#
# COMPACT_ATOMS: atom_id res chain seq x y z
N GLN A 1 -12.97 5.49 3.93
CA GLN A 1 -12.36 6.77 3.54
C GLN A 1 -11.10 6.60 2.70
N VAL A 2 -10.10 5.78 3.11
CA VAL A 2 -8.88 5.55 2.28
C VAL A 2 -9.21 5.08 0.86
N LEU A 3 -10.06 4.06 0.70
CA LEU A 3 -10.47 3.57 -0.62
C LEU A 3 -11.17 4.65 -1.46
N GLU A 4 -12.02 5.46 -0.83
CA GLU A 4 -12.71 6.60 -1.48
C GLU A 4 -11.74 7.71 -1.90
N ALA A 5 -10.62 7.88 -1.20
CA ALA A 5 -9.59 8.84 -1.59
C ALA A 5 -8.71 8.33 -2.75
N VAL A 6 -8.52 7.01 -2.86
CA VAL A 6 -7.69 6.37 -3.89
C VAL A 6 -8.44 6.20 -5.22
N ARG A 7 -9.73 5.86 -5.16
CA ARG A 7 -10.55 5.56 -6.34
C ARG A 7 -10.59 6.68 -7.40
N PRO A 8 -10.69 7.97 -7.02
CA PRO A 8 -10.61 9.07 -7.99
C PRO A 8 -9.24 9.14 -8.68
N CYS A 9 -8.15 8.87 -7.98
CA CYS A 9 -6.81 8.86 -8.56
C CYS A 9 -6.73 7.82 -9.68
N THR A 10 -7.14 6.59 -9.41
CA THR A 10 -7.14 5.51 -10.41
C THR A 10 -8.05 5.84 -11.58
N SER A 11 -9.21 6.46 -11.32
CA SER A 11 -10.15 6.90 -12.36
C SER A 11 -9.57 7.99 -13.26
N CYS A 12 -8.68 8.83 -12.72
CA CYS A 12 -7.92 9.83 -13.47
C CYS A 12 -6.64 9.26 -14.11
N GLY A 13 -6.43 7.94 -14.06
CA GLY A 13 -5.24 7.29 -14.61
C GLY A 13 -3.97 7.54 -13.80
N VAL A 14 -4.09 7.89 -12.52
CA VAL A 14 -2.97 8.11 -11.59
C VAL A 14 -2.97 7.04 -10.51
N LEU A 15 -1.85 6.36 -10.35
CA LEU A 15 -1.59 5.46 -9.24
C LEU A 15 -0.74 6.19 -8.21
N HIS A 16 -1.14 6.14 -6.94
CA HIS A 16 -0.37 6.75 -5.85
C HIS A 16 0.94 5.98 -5.57
N CYS A 17 0.96 4.67 -5.82
CA CYS A 17 2.09 3.73 -5.68
C CYS A 17 2.72 3.59 -4.28
N HIS A 18 2.47 4.52 -3.34
CA HIS A 18 3.01 4.52 -1.99
C HIS A 18 1.96 4.91 -0.94
N ILE A 19 0.97 4.04 -0.72
CA ILE A 19 -0.04 4.23 0.34
C ILE A 19 0.52 3.66 1.65
N LYS A 20 0.68 4.51 2.66
CA LYS A 20 1.17 4.14 4.01
C LYS A 20 0.50 4.99 5.08
N ALA A 21 0.77 4.74 6.36
CA ALA A 21 0.12 5.51 7.45
C ALA A 21 0.54 6.99 7.43
N GLU A 22 1.79 7.25 7.06
CA GLU A 22 2.38 8.58 6.86
C GLU A 22 1.79 9.29 5.61
N SER A 23 1.20 8.48 4.72
CA SER A 23 0.28 8.80 3.63
C SER A 23 -0.87 9.75 3.91
N ILE A 24 -1.31 9.73 5.18
CA ILE A 24 -2.70 9.93 5.53
C ILE A 24 -2.79 11.04 6.56
N LEU A 25 -3.48 12.11 6.18
CA LEU A 25 -3.85 13.18 7.10
C LEU A 25 -5.28 12.96 7.58
N LEU A 26 -5.48 12.96 8.90
CA LEU A 26 -6.79 12.92 9.52
C LEU A 26 -7.09 14.28 10.15
N ASP A 27 -8.15 14.93 9.68
CA ASP A 27 -8.73 16.06 10.38
C ASP A 27 -9.45 15.55 11.64
N LEU A 28 -8.94 15.93 12.81
CA LEU A 28 -9.48 15.47 14.10
C LEU A 28 -10.81 16.13 14.46
N ALA A 29 -11.12 17.30 13.90
CA ALA A 29 -12.38 17.99 14.16
C ALA A 29 -13.53 17.41 13.32
N THR A 30 -13.23 17.02 12.07
CA THR A 30 -14.26 16.52 11.13
C THR A 30 -14.22 15.01 10.91
N GLY A 31 -13.15 14.34 11.33
CA GLY A 31 -12.90 12.92 11.05
C GLY A 31 -12.60 12.64 9.57
N GLN A 32 -12.30 13.67 8.77
CA GLN A 32 -12.07 13.53 7.33
C GLN A 32 -10.62 13.17 7.02
N LEU A 33 -10.47 12.20 6.13
CA LEU A 33 -9.18 11.70 5.67
C LEU A 33 -8.77 12.35 4.35
N LYS A 34 -7.51 12.79 4.26
CA LYS A 34 -6.89 13.27 3.02
C LYS A 34 -5.61 12.48 2.73
N LEU A 35 -5.42 12.13 1.46
CA LEU A 35 -4.21 11.47 0.98
C LEU A 35 -3.15 12.53 0.63
N LEU A 36 -1.91 12.27 1.02
CA LEU A 36 -0.73 13.11 0.79
C LEU A 36 0.32 12.35 -0.01
N ASP A 37 1.32 13.08 -0.53
CA ASP A 37 2.56 12.54 -1.09
C ASP A 37 2.39 11.69 -2.37
N PHE A 38 1.87 12.35 -3.42
CA PHE A 38 1.84 11.82 -4.79
C PHE A 38 3.22 11.85 -5.48
N GLY A 39 4.31 12.16 -4.75
CA GLY A 39 5.66 12.31 -5.32
C GLY A 39 6.22 11.01 -5.93
N CYS A 40 5.66 9.86 -5.54
CA CYS A 40 5.99 8.56 -6.12
C CYS A 40 4.88 8.00 -7.03
N GLY A 41 3.89 8.82 -7.39
CA GLY A 41 2.79 8.40 -8.24
C GLY A 41 3.22 8.13 -9.69
N ALA A 42 2.49 7.25 -10.38
CA ALA A 42 2.74 6.89 -11.78
C ALA A 42 1.45 6.96 -12.60
N PHE A 43 1.56 7.24 -13.89
CA PHE A 43 0.43 7.13 -14.80
C PHE A 43 0.12 5.66 -15.13
N LEU A 44 -1.16 5.33 -15.27
CA LEU A 44 -1.63 3.95 -15.52
C LEU A 44 -1.03 3.33 -16.79
N LYS A 45 -0.61 4.15 -17.77
CA LYS A 45 0.05 3.69 -19.00
C LYS A 45 1.51 3.26 -18.78
N ASP A 46 2.20 3.82 -17.79
CA ASP A 46 3.57 3.45 -17.41
C ASP A 46 3.60 2.27 -16.41
N ALA A 47 2.42 1.79 -16.01
CA ALA A 47 2.21 0.78 -14.96
C ALA A 47 2.21 -0.68 -15.46
N ALA A 48 2.31 -0.92 -16.78
CA ALA A 48 2.30 -2.28 -17.33
C ALA A 48 3.52 -3.11 -16.89
N SER A 49 4.59 -2.46 -16.42
CA SER A 49 5.77 -3.09 -15.84
C SER A 49 6.72 -2.01 -15.31
N THR A 50 6.54 -1.56 -14.06
CA THR A 50 7.37 -0.49 -13.48
C THR A 50 8.62 -1.07 -12.81
N ARG A 51 9.79 -0.49 -13.06
CA ARG A 51 11.03 -0.79 -12.32
C ARG A 51 11.05 0.04 -11.04
N PHE A 52 11.21 -0.64 -9.90
CA PHE A 52 10.98 -0.08 -8.56
C PHE A 52 11.93 1.08 -8.14
N ALA A 53 11.38 2.02 -7.36
CA ALA A 53 12.11 3.13 -6.72
C ALA A 53 11.85 3.28 -5.20
N GLY A 54 11.22 2.30 -4.54
CA GLY A 54 10.75 2.42 -3.14
C GLY A 54 11.53 1.61 -2.09
N ILE A 55 10.90 1.37 -0.93
CA ILE A 55 11.45 0.57 0.19
C ILE A 55 10.91 -0.88 0.14
N LEU A 56 11.81 -1.87 0.17
CA LEU A 56 11.51 -3.30 0.02
C LEU A 56 10.49 -3.86 1.04
N SER A 57 10.40 -3.29 2.24
CA SER A 57 9.50 -3.78 3.31
C SER A 57 8.00 -3.58 3.03
N HIS A 58 7.67 -2.75 2.03
CA HIS A 58 6.28 -2.51 1.60
C HIS A 58 5.98 -3.11 0.22
N SER A 59 6.95 -3.83 -0.34
CA SER A 59 6.84 -4.38 -1.68
C SER A 59 6.04 -5.69 -1.66
N PRO A 60 5.19 -5.94 -2.66
CA PRO A 60 4.51 -7.22 -2.77
C PRO A 60 5.50 -8.35 -3.15
N PRO A 61 5.19 -9.61 -2.84
CA PRO A 61 6.12 -10.73 -3.02
C PRO A 61 6.57 -10.92 -4.48
N GLU A 62 5.69 -10.69 -5.45
CA GLU A 62 6.02 -10.75 -6.88
C GLU A 62 7.08 -9.72 -7.28
N GLN A 63 7.09 -8.55 -6.62
CA GLN A 63 8.10 -7.53 -6.85
C GLN A 63 9.46 -7.96 -6.27
N ILE A 64 9.48 -8.64 -5.13
CA ILE A 64 10.70 -9.17 -4.52
C ILE A 64 11.32 -10.25 -5.43
N ASN A 65 10.48 -11.07 -6.07
CA ASN A 65 10.94 -12.17 -6.92
C ASN A 65 11.30 -11.77 -8.35
N ASN A 66 10.46 -10.95 -9.02
CA ASN A 66 10.51 -10.82 -10.49
C ASN A 66 10.88 -9.43 -11.00
N GLN A 67 11.21 -8.46 -10.12
CA GLN A 67 11.53 -7.04 -10.42
C GLN A 67 10.43 -6.23 -11.16
N PHE A 68 9.51 -6.91 -11.83
CA PHE A 68 8.32 -6.37 -12.48
C PHE A 68 7.09 -6.78 -11.68
N TYR A 69 6.17 -5.85 -11.54
CA TYR A 69 4.93 -6.05 -10.82
C TYR A 69 3.83 -5.23 -11.49
N ASN A 70 2.59 -5.68 -11.30
CA ASN A 70 1.42 -4.90 -11.67
C ASN A 70 1.20 -3.83 -10.59
N SER A 71 1.24 -2.56 -10.98
CA SER A 71 1.17 -1.45 -10.02
C SER A 71 -0.18 -1.34 -9.30
N GLU A 72 -1.27 -1.79 -9.92
CA GLU A 72 -2.59 -1.85 -9.27
C GLU A 72 -2.62 -2.95 -8.19
N ALA A 73 -2.09 -4.14 -8.49
CA ALA A 73 -1.95 -5.21 -7.51
C ALA A 73 -1.05 -4.80 -6.33
N ALA A 74 0.06 -4.10 -6.59
CA ALA A 74 0.94 -3.57 -5.54
C ALA A 74 0.26 -2.49 -4.67
N MET A 75 -0.64 -1.70 -5.25
CA MET A 75 -1.45 -0.75 -4.49
C MET A 75 -2.44 -1.49 -3.56
N ILE A 76 -3.07 -2.56 -4.04
CA ILE A 76 -3.96 -3.40 -3.22
C ILE A 76 -3.19 -4.07 -2.08
N TRP A 77 -1.97 -4.58 -2.36
CA TRP A 77 -1.07 -5.09 -1.32
C TRP A 77 -0.79 -4.06 -0.23
N SER A 78 -0.44 -2.83 -0.63
CA SER A 78 -0.15 -1.73 0.30
C SER A 78 -1.37 -1.37 1.16
N LEU A 79 -2.57 -1.40 0.59
CA LEU A 79 -3.82 -1.21 1.32
C LEU A 79 -4.05 -2.31 2.37
N GLY A 80 -3.71 -3.56 2.05
CA GLY A 80 -3.76 -4.68 3.00
C GLY A 80 -2.80 -4.50 4.18
N LEU A 81 -1.55 -4.09 3.90
CA LEU A 81 -0.56 -3.79 4.94
C LEU A 81 -1.03 -2.66 5.87
N LEU A 82 -1.59 -1.58 5.28
CA LEU A 82 -2.14 -0.46 6.03
C LEU A 82 -3.32 -0.89 6.89
N LEU A 83 -4.27 -1.66 6.35
CA LEU A 83 -5.43 -2.15 7.11
C LEU A 83 -4.98 -2.97 8.32
N TYR A 84 -4.04 -3.89 8.11
CA TYR A 84 -3.49 -4.69 9.19
C TYR A 84 -2.83 -3.81 10.26
N LEU A 85 -2.03 -2.82 9.85
CA LEU A 85 -1.39 -1.88 10.77
C LEU A 85 -2.41 -1.08 11.59
N LEU A 86 -3.50 -0.62 10.97
CA LEU A 86 -4.55 0.16 11.65
C LEU A 86 -5.28 -0.65 12.71
N VAL A 87 -5.55 -1.94 12.44
CA VAL A 87 -6.26 -2.82 13.36
C VAL A 87 -5.33 -3.37 14.44
N VAL A 88 -4.20 -3.96 14.04
CA VAL A 88 -3.30 -4.71 14.94
C VAL A 88 -2.26 -3.82 15.61
N ARG A 89 -2.07 -2.58 15.12
CA ARG A 89 -1.05 -1.62 15.61
C ARG A 89 0.39 -2.15 15.52
N LYS A 90 0.63 -3.11 14.63
CA LYS A 90 1.95 -3.68 14.33
C LYS A 90 2.08 -3.88 12.82
N HIS A 91 3.29 -3.74 12.30
CA HIS A 91 3.58 -4.13 10.92
C HIS A 91 3.38 -5.64 10.74
N LEU A 92 2.71 -6.02 9.65
CA LEU A 92 2.46 -7.42 9.29
C LEU A 92 3.77 -8.16 9.01
N PHE A 93 4.65 -7.51 8.24
CA PHE A 93 5.98 -8.02 7.91
C PHE A 93 7.03 -7.00 8.29
N ARG A 94 8.14 -7.47 8.86
CA ARG A 94 9.33 -6.68 9.21
C ARG A 94 10.50 -6.97 8.27
N ARG A 95 10.48 -8.12 7.59
CA ARG A 95 11.57 -8.58 6.69
C ARG A 95 11.00 -9.10 5.38
N GLY A 96 11.78 -8.97 4.30
CA GLY A 96 11.39 -9.49 2.98
C GLY A 96 11.11 -11.00 2.95
N GLN A 97 11.81 -11.79 3.77
CA GLN A 97 11.55 -13.23 3.89
C GLN A 97 10.14 -13.55 4.40
N GLU A 98 9.62 -12.75 5.35
CA GLU A 98 8.27 -12.94 5.88
C GLU A 98 7.22 -12.62 4.80
N ILE A 99 7.48 -11.62 3.95
CA ILE A 99 6.66 -11.29 2.79
C ILE A 99 6.60 -12.48 1.81
N ILE A 100 7.75 -13.10 1.52
CA ILE A 100 7.83 -14.25 0.61
C ILE A 100 7.07 -15.45 1.17
N TRP A 101 7.17 -15.72 2.47
CA TRP A 101 6.43 -16.83 3.10
C TRP A 101 4.93 -16.58 3.20
N GLY A 102 4.50 -15.31 3.26
CA GLY A 102 3.09 -14.93 3.23
C GLY A 102 2.29 -15.36 4.48
N TRP A 103 2.96 -15.67 5.59
CA TRP A 103 2.28 -16.08 6.81
C TRP A 103 1.70 -14.88 7.56
N ILE A 104 0.38 -14.84 7.68
CA ILE A 104 -0.34 -13.78 8.37
C ILE A 104 -0.71 -14.26 9.77
N LEU A 105 -0.19 -13.57 10.79
CA LEU A 105 -0.47 -13.89 12.19
C LEU A 105 -1.47 -12.90 12.77
N PHE A 106 -2.74 -13.29 12.87
CA PHE A 106 -3.72 -12.47 13.56
C PHE A 106 -3.63 -12.68 15.08
N PRO A 107 -3.75 -11.61 15.89
CA PRO A 107 -3.89 -11.75 17.33
C PRO A 107 -5.16 -12.55 17.66
N GLN A 108 -5.14 -13.32 18.75
CA GLN A 108 -6.28 -14.14 19.18
C GLN A 108 -7.57 -13.35 19.39
N TRP A 109 -7.48 -12.07 19.78
CA TRP A 109 -8.65 -11.21 19.97
C TRP A 109 -9.35 -10.78 18.67
N LEU A 110 -8.72 -11.03 17.51
CA LEU A 110 -9.24 -10.68 16.19
C LEU A 110 -9.78 -11.92 15.42
N SER A 111 -9.60 -13.13 15.98
CA SER A 111 -9.95 -14.42 15.35
C SER A 111 -11.31 -14.94 15.77
#